data_AF-A0A1V5BCM1-F1
#
_entry.id   AF-A0A1V5BCM1-F1
#
_cell.length_a   1.000
_cell.length_b   1.000
_cell.length_c   1.000
_cell.angle_alpha   90.00
_cell.angle_beta   90.00
_cell.angle_gamma   90.00
#
_symmetry.space_group_name_H-M   'P 1'
#
loop_
_entity.id
_entity.type
_entity.pdbx_description
1 polymer ?
#
loop_
_entity_poly.entity_id
_entity_poly.type
_entity_poly.pdbx_seq_one_letter_code
_entity_poly.pdbx_strand_id
1 'polypeptide(L)'
;MQSSQSSPPKAISAYSSYSRYMAEVADKRIPVTKDVWEGLSDLKRPGETFAHLLEEMIENEKKARLFRDLDEIEENDEFVEMQF
;
A
#
# COMPACT_ATOMS: atom_id res chain seq x y z
N MET A 1 -3.30 -50.93 26.33
CA MET A 1 -2.41 -50.38 25.30
C MET A 1 -3.27 -49.85 24.16
N GLN A 2 -3.50 -48.54 24.09
CA GLN A 2 -3.24 -47.66 22.93
C GLN A 2 -4.08 -46.38 23.13
N SER A 3 -3.40 -45.34 23.58
CA SER A 3 -3.92 -43.99 23.73
C SER A 3 -4.16 -43.38 22.36
N SER A 4 -5.39 -42.95 22.07
CA SER A 4 -5.71 -42.18 20.86
C SER A 4 -5.21 -40.74 21.01
N GLN A 5 -4.33 -40.34 20.10
CA GLN A 5 -3.56 -39.12 20.12
C GLN A 5 -4.43 -37.87 19.92
N SER A 6 -4.21 -36.85 20.75
CA SER A 6 -4.71 -35.49 20.58
C SER A 6 -3.92 -34.78 19.46
N SER A 7 -4.63 -34.18 18.49
CA SER A 7 -4.01 -33.29 17.50
C SER A 7 -3.37 -32.09 18.20
N PRO A 8 -2.11 -31.72 17.87
CA PRO A 8 -1.50 -30.54 18.44
C PRO A 8 -2.12 -29.27 17.82
N PRO A 9 -2.20 -28.16 18.57
CA PRO A 9 -2.67 -26.88 18.04
C PRO A 9 -1.72 -26.41 16.93
N LYS A 10 -2.27 -25.93 15.81
CA LYS A 10 -1.50 -25.30 14.72
C LYS A 10 -0.74 -24.09 15.28
N ALA A 11 0.56 -24.26 15.46
CA ALA A 11 1.48 -23.18 15.78
C ALA A 11 1.46 -22.15 14.64
N ILE A 12 1.26 -20.89 15.00
CA ILE A 12 1.38 -19.74 14.10
C ILE A 12 2.86 -19.63 13.71
N SER A 13 3.22 -20.05 12.50
CA SER A 13 4.59 -19.92 11.99
C SER A 13 4.83 -18.49 11.53
N ALA A 14 5.41 -17.69 12.42
CA ALA A 14 6.00 -16.42 12.09
C ALA A 14 7.28 -16.65 11.25
N TYR A 15 7.46 -15.80 10.22
CA TYR A 15 8.67 -15.66 9.39
C TYR A 15 8.96 -16.76 8.34
N SER A 16 8.12 -16.82 7.30
CA SER A 16 8.62 -17.22 5.98
C SER A 16 8.89 -15.94 5.17
N SER A 17 10.15 -15.56 5.00
CA SER A 17 10.55 -14.46 4.10
C SER A 17 10.03 -14.68 2.67
N TYR A 18 9.84 -15.94 2.28
CA TYR A 18 9.23 -16.35 1.02
C TYR A 18 7.81 -15.81 0.83
N SER A 19 7.04 -15.66 1.92
CA SER A 19 5.69 -15.08 1.84
C SER A 19 5.68 -13.59 1.53
N ARG A 20 6.75 -12.85 1.90
CA ARG A 20 6.92 -11.43 1.51
C ARG A 20 7.26 -11.31 0.02
N TYR A 21 8.17 -12.14 -0.48
CA TYR A 21 8.54 -12.17 -1.90
C TYR A 21 7.40 -12.63 -2.81
N MET A 22 6.58 -13.58 -2.37
CA MET A 22 5.40 -14.03 -3.14
C MET A 22 4.22 -13.05 -3.05
N ALA A 23 4.10 -12.27 -1.97
CA ALA A 23 3.17 -11.15 -1.89
C ALA A 23 3.59 -9.96 -2.78
N GLU A 24 4.88 -9.86 -3.12
CA GLU A 24 5.46 -8.89 -4.06
C GLU A 24 5.21 -9.23 -5.54
N VAL A 25 4.81 -10.46 -5.86
CA VAL A 25 4.26 -10.77 -7.19
C VAL A 25 2.86 -10.16 -7.23
N ALA A 26 2.76 -8.92 -7.74
CA ALA A 26 1.59 -8.07 -7.70
C ALA A 26 0.39 -8.62 -8.49
N ASP A 27 -0.32 -9.61 -7.94
CA ASP A 27 -1.55 -10.16 -8.52
C ASP A 27 -2.84 -9.52 -7.96
N LYS A 28 -2.72 -8.46 -7.15
CA LYS A 28 -3.88 -7.76 -6.61
C LYS A 28 -4.55 -6.95 -7.72
N ARG A 29 -5.83 -7.22 -8.00
CA ARG A 29 -6.65 -6.48 -8.96
C ARG A 29 -7.49 -5.42 -8.24
N ILE A 30 -7.51 -4.20 -8.77
CA ILE A 30 -8.40 -3.13 -8.31
C ILE A 30 -9.52 -3.00 -9.35
N PRO A 31 -10.77 -3.40 -9.04
CA PRO A 31 -11.87 -3.18 -9.97
C PRO A 31 -12.16 -1.68 -10.06
N VAL A 32 -12.22 -1.16 -11.27
CA VAL A 32 -12.54 0.24 -11.57
C VAL A 32 -13.65 0.32 -12.59
N THR A 33 -14.31 1.47 -12.69
CA THR A 33 -15.26 1.72 -13.78
C THR A 33 -14.53 1.88 -15.12
N LYS A 34 -15.27 1.75 -16.21
CA LYS A 34 -14.72 1.94 -17.57
C LYS A 34 -14.09 3.33 -17.73
N ASP A 35 -14.77 4.37 -17.27
CA ASP A 35 -14.30 5.75 -17.39
C ASP A 35 -12.98 5.98 -16.64
N VAL A 36 -12.83 5.39 -15.45
CA VAL A 36 -11.58 5.44 -14.69
C VAL A 36 -10.47 4.65 -15.40
N TRP A 37 -10.80 3.50 -16.00
CA TRP A 37 -9.85 2.71 -16.77
C TRP A 37 -9.32 3.47 -18.00
N GLU A 38 -10.21 4.12 -18.74
CA GLU A 38 -9.85 4.96 -19.89
C GLU A 38 -8.97 6.13 -19.44
N GLY A 39 -9.35 6.84 -18.37
CA GLY A 39 -8.53 7.92 -17.82
C GLY A 39 -7.13 7.46 -17.38
N LEU A 40 -7.00 6.30 -16.73
CA LEU A 40 -5.70 5.73 -16.39
C LEU A 40 -4.89 5.36 -17.65
N SER A 41 -5.56 4.86 -18.68
CA SER A 41 -4.91 4.48 -19.94
C SER A 41 -4.35 5.69 -20.69
N ASP A 42 -5.08 6.81 -20.67
CA ASP A 42 -4.67 8.07 -21.31
C ASP A 42 -3.47 8.73 -20.60
N LEU A 43 -3.38 8.58 -19.28
CA LEU A 43 -2.26 9.10 -18.49
C LEU A 43 -0.97 8.28 -18.65
N LYS A 44 -1.11 7.00 -19.00
CA LYS A 44 -0.01 6.05 -19.05
C LYS A 44 0.92 6.32 -20.24
N ARG A 45 2.24 6.39 -20.01
CA ARG A 45 3.24 6.59 -21.06
C ARG A 45 3.47 5.31 -21.90
N PRO A 46 3.95 5.44 -23.15
CA PRO A 46 4.37 4.30 -23.95
C PRO A 46 5.43 3.45 -23.23
N GLY A 47 5.21 2.14 -23.16
CA GLY A 47 6.14 1.20 -22.49
C GLY A 47 6.07 1.15 -20.96
N GLU A 48 5.33 2.06 -20.32
CA GLU A 48 5.15 2.06 -18.86
C GLU A 48 4.27 0.88 -18.39
N THR A 49 4.16 0.60 -17.09
CA THR A 49 3.13 -0.30 -16.54
C THR A 49 2.13 0.49 -15.71
N PHE A 50 0.89 0.02 -15.58
CA PHE A 50 -0.07 0.66 -14.67
C PHE A 50 0.43 0.69 -13.22
N ALA A 51 1.22 -0.32 -12.80
CA ALA A 51 1.84 -0.32 -11.49
C ALA A 51 2.76 0.90 -11.31
N HIS A 52 3.62 1.18 -12.29
CA HIS A 52 4.52 2.33 -12.24
C HIS A 52 3.77 3.67 -12.23
N LEU A 53 2.75 3.81 -13.09
CA LEU A 53 1.91 5.01 -13.10
C LEU A 53 1.26 5.23 -11.72
N LEU A 54 0.71 4.18 -11.12
CA LEU A 54 0.07 4.26 -9.80
C LEU A 54 1.08 4.59 -8.69
N GLU A 55 2.30 4.05 -8.76
CA GLU A 55 3.40 4.43 -7.85
C GLU A 55 3.72 5.93 -7.94
N GLU A 56 3.88 6.47 -9.15
CA GLU A 56 4.10 7.91 -9.36
C GLU A 56 2.95 8.75 -8.79
N MET A 57 1.69 8.34 -9.05
CA MET A 57 0.51 9.03 -8.55
C MET A 57 0.43 9.01 -7.02
N ILE A 58 0.78 7.89 -6.38
CA ILE A 58 0.81 7.76 -4.92
C ILE A 58 1.84 8.72 -4.32
N GLU A 59 3.04 8.79 -4.89
CA GLU A 59 4.08 9.69 -4.40
C GLU A 59 3.69 11.17 -4.56
N ASN A 60 3.03 11.52 -5.67
CA ASN A 60 2.53 12.88 -5.87
C ASN A 60 1.41 13.25 -4.89
N GLU A 61 0.47 12.35 -4.61
CA GLU A 61 -0.60 12.57 -3.63
C GLU A 61 -0.05 12.72 -2.21
N LYS A 62 0.94 11.91 -1.82
CA LYS A 62 1.61 12.05 -0.50
C LYS A 62 2.27 13.42 -0.36
N LYS A 63 2.98 13.88 -1.40
CA LYS A 63 3.60 15.21 -1.41
C LYS A 63 2.55 16.31 -1.31
N ALA A 64 1.48 16.22 -2.09
CA ALA A 64 0.39 17.20 -2.06
C ALA A 64 -0.26 17.29 -0.67
N ARG A 65 -0.51 16.16 -0.02
CA ARG A 65 -1.01 16.13 1.36
C ARG A 65 -0.04 16.77 2.33
N LEU A 66 1.24 16.42 2.25
CA LEU A 66 2.27 17.01 3.12
C LEU A 66 2.29 18.54 3.01
N PHE A 67 2.27 19.09 1.79
CA PHE A 67 2.25 20.53 1.60
C PHE A 67 0.97 21.16 2.17
N ARG A 68 -0.19 20.57 1.92
CA ARG A 68 -1.45 21.06 2.48
C ARG A 68 -1.44 21.04 4.02
N ASP A 69 -0.90 19.98 4.61
CA ASP A 69 -0.83 19.85 6.06
C ASP A 69 0.14 20.89 6.66
N LEU A 70 1.23 21.24 5.95
CA LEU A 70 2.14 22.32 6.34
C LEU A 70 1.48 23.69 6.23
N ASP A 71 0.76 23.95 5.13
CA ASP A 71 0.03 25.20 4.92
C ASP A 71 -1.01 25.41 6.03
N GLU A 72 -1.73 24.35 6.43
CA GLU A 72 -2.69 24.39 7.53
C GLU A 72 -2.04 24.69 8.89
N ILE A 73 -0.85 24.13 9.16
CA ILE A 73 -0.09 24.43 10.40
C ILE A 73 0.38 25.89 10.41
N GLU A 74 0.88 26.40 9.28
CA GLU A 74 1.33 27.79 9.15
C GLU A 74 0.17 28.78 9.32
N GLU A 75 -0.99 28.50 8.74
CA GLU A 75 -2.18 29.34 8.88
C GLU A 75 -2.76 29.35 10.30
N ASN A 76 -2.66 28.22 11.02
CA ASN A 76 -3.26 28.08 12.36
C ASN A 76 -2.28 28.36 13.53
N ASP A 77 -1.00 28.58 13.26
CA ASP A 77 0.08 28.84 14.26
C ASP A 77 0.15 27.77 15.39
N GLU A 78 -0.48 26.60 15.22
CA GLU A 78 -0.49 25.49 16.17
C GLU A 78 0.71 24.55 15.92
N PHE A 79 1.88 24.98 16.39
CA PHE A 79 3.07 24.12 16.42
C PHE A 79 3.04 23.22 17.67
N VAL A 80 3.06 21.90 17.48
CA VAL A 80 3.21 20.94 18.60
C VAL A 80 4.70 20.65 18.83
N GLU A 81 5.18 20.89 20.05
CA GLU A 81 6.55 20.53 20.43
C GLU A 81 6.75 19.00 20.37
N MET A 82 7.82 18.56 19.70
CA MET A 82 8.21 17.15 19.70
C MET A 82 8.82 16.76 21.05
N GLN A 83 8.12 15.93 21.81
CA GLN A 83 8.67 15.31 23.01
C GLN A 83 9.48 14.06 22.63
N PHE A 84 10.77 14.07 22.99
CA PHE A 84 11.69 12.93 22.85
C PHE A 84 12.02 12.34 24.23
#